data_AF-A0A3P3R6G9-F1
#
_entry.id   AF-A0A3P3R6G9-F1
#
_cell.length_a   1.000
_cell.length_b   1.000
_cell.length_c   1.000
_cell.angle_alpha   90.00
_cell.angle_beta   90.00
_cell.angle_gamma   90.00
#
_symmetry.space_group_name_H-M   'P 1'
#
loop_
_entity.id
_entity.type
_entity.pdbx_description
1 polymer ?
#
loop_
_entity_poly.entity_id
_entity_poly.type
_entity_poly.pdbx_seq_one_letter_code
_entity_poly.pdbx_strand_id
1 'polypeptide(L)'
;MVPNNTSSQGGAYDRLRSIVVVMLLVVSALLLAGVAVVPLLFAFSAVGIAPTSTVGYVILIVEQQLVFGLVAVVYAIYTDPELIAVRRPTVWGLGWIVVGIVLLLGTAQLISVLLRYGGFMAGTNQIEQIARVRPQLLLYLIPLAIVLIGPGEELLFRAGVQGRLRRSFGALPAIVLASALFGLVHVPAVATSTTIGVGSYVFTAFVLGLVLGGLYERTNNLLVPALTHGVYNAILFGALYASLTGIG
;
A
#
# COMPACT_ATOMS: atom_id res chain seq x y z
N MET A 1 38.45 21.40 -28.31
CA MET A 1 37.72 20.44 -27.45
C MET A 1 36.72 21.22 -26.62
N VAL A 2 35.44 21.14 -26.95
CA VAL A 2 34.35 21.75 -26.17
C VAL A 2 33.98 20.76 -25.06
N PRO A 3 33.91 21.16 -23.77
CA PRO A 3 33.46 20.26 -22.73
C PRO A 3 31.97 19.92 -22.94
N ASN A 4 31.66 18.65 -23.13
CA ASN A 4 30.29 18.16 -23.20
C ASN A 4 29.63 18.30 -21.82
N ASN A 5 28.91 19.39 -21.60
CA ASN A 5 28.16 19.70 -20.38
C ASN A 5 26.77 18.99 -20.34
N THR A 6 26.60 17.91 -21.11
CA THR A 6 25.32 17.23 -21.36
C THR A 6 24.95 16.19 -20.31
N SER A 7 25.89 15.78 -19.45
CA SER A 7 25.66 14.72 -18.45
C SER A 7 24.83 15.17 -17.24
N SER A 8 24.94 16.44 -16.82
CA SER A 8 24.22 16.97 -15.65
C SER A 8 22.78 17.36 -15.97
N GLN A 9 22.54 17.96 -17.15
CA GLN A 9 21.21 18.37 -17.59
C GLN A 9 20.31 17.17 -17.93
N GLY A 10 20.86 16.11 -18.55
CA GLY A 10 20.12 14.87 -18.80
C GLY A 10 19.67 14.19 -17.51
N GLY A 11 20.55 14.11 -16.50
CA GLY A 11 20.21 13.53 -15.20
C GLY A 11 19.14 14.29 -14.42
N ALA A 12 19.15 15.62 -14.47
CA ALA A 12 18.11 16.45 -13.83
C ALA A 12 16.74 16.29 -14.52
N TYR A 13 16.72 16.29 -15.85
CA TYR A 13 15.51 16.06 -16.63
C TYR A 13 14.91 14.67 -16.37
N ASP A 14 15.74 13.63 -16.36
CA ASP A 14 15.29 12.26 -16.10
C ASP A 14 14.71 12.09 -14.69
N ARG A 15 15.32 12.72 -13.69
CA ARG A 15 14.80 12.75 -12.31
C ARG A 15 13.46 13.46 -12.22
N LEU A 16 13.33 14.64 -12.82
CA LEU A 16 12.07 15.39 -12.85
C LEU A 16 10.97 14.60 -13.57
N ARG A 17 11.27 14.05 -14.75
CA ARG A 17 10.37 13.18 -15.51
C ARG A 17 9.91 11.99 -14.68
N SER A 18 10.82 11.37 -13.92
CA SER A 18 10.49 10.23 -13.06
C SER A 18 9.50 10.62 -11.95
N ILE A 19 9.73 11.76 -11.30
CA ILE A 19 8.82 12.28 -10.27
C ILE A 19 7.43 12.52 -10.88
N VAL A 20 7.36 13.22 -12.01
CA VAL A 20 6.08 13.49 -12.69
C VAL A 20 5.36 12.18 -13.04
N VAL A 21 6.07 11.21 -13.62
CA VAL A 21 5.49 9.91 -13.99
C VAL A 21 4.94 9.17 -12.78
N VAL A 22 5.67 9.09 -11.66
CA VAL A 22 5.15 8.38 -10.48
C VAL A 22 3.99 9.11 -9.81
N MET A 23 3.99 10.45 -9.82
CA MET A 23 2.85 11.23 -9.35
C MET A 23 1.62 10.98 -10.22
N LEU A 24 1.77 11.01 -11.54
CA LEU A 24 0.69 10.69 -12.47
C LEU A 24 0.20 9.25 -12.29
N LEU A 25 1.10 8.29 -12.06
CA LEU A 25 0.75 6.90 -11.83
C LEU A 25 -0.13 6.75 -10.58
N VAL A 26 0.29 7.33 -9.45
CA VAL A 26 -0.47 7.28 -8.19
C VAL A 26 -1.81 8.01 -8.30
N VAL A 27 -1.81 9.22 -8.86
CA VAL A 27 -3.05 10.01 -9.04
C VAL A 27 -4.01 9.28 -9.98
N SER A 28 -3.52 8.70 -11.07
CA SER A 28 -4.36 7.94 -12.00
C SER A 28 -4.95 6.71 -11.34
N ALA A 29 -4.18 5.97 -10.53
CA ALA A 29 -4.70 4.83 -9.77
C ALA A 29 -5.83 5.24 -8.82
N LEU A 30 -5.66 6.34 -8.07
CA LEU A 30 -6.68 6.85 -7.16
C LEU A 30 -7.93 7.36 -7.88
N LEU A 31 -7.75 8.14 -8.96
CA LEU A 31 -8.86 8.70 -9.74
C LEU A 31 -9.64 7.60 -10.46
N LEU A 32 -8.96 6.64 -11.08
CA LEU A 32 -9.62 5.55 -11.78
C LEU A 32 -10.41 4.65 -10.82
N ALA A 33 -9.88 4.38 -9.62
CA ALA A 33 -10.61 3.65 -8.60
C ALA A 33 -11.87 4.44 -8.17
N GLY A 34 -11.70 5.74 -7.89
CA GLY A 34 -12.84 6.61 -7.55
C GLY A 34 -13.92 6.69 -8.64
N VAL A 35 -13.52 6.74 -9.92
CA VAL A 35 -14.45 6.76 -11.05
C VAL A 35 -15.12 5.39 -11.27
N ALA A 36 -14.38 4.29 -11.08
CA ALA A 36 -14.90 2.93 -11.24
C ALA A 36 -15.96 2.56 -10.19
N VAL A 37 -16.01 3.25 -9.05
CA VAL A 37 -17.11 3.15 -8.09
C VAL A 37 -18.46 3.57 -8.69
N VAL A 38 -18.50 4.55 -9.60
CA VAL A 38 -19.77 5.08 -10.16
C VAL A 38 -20.63 4.01 -10.84
N PRO A 39 -20.15 3.26 -11.85
CA PRO A 39 -20.93 2.16 -12.44
C PRO A 39 -21.28 1.07 -11.43
N LEU A 40 -20.43 0.84 -10.43
CA LEU A 40 -20.68 -0.14 -9.38
C LEU A 40 -21.86 0.27 -8.48
N LEU A 41 -22.04 1.56 -8.19
CA LEU A 41 -23.20 2.05 -7.43
C LEU A 41 -24.52 1.84 -8.18
N PHE A 42 -24.53 1.98 -9.52
CA PHE A 42 -25.70 1.65 -10.33
C PHE A 42 -25.99 0.14 -10.30
N ALA A 43 -24.94 -0.69 -10.41
CA ALA A 43 -25.08 -2.14 -10.31
C ALA A 43 -25.64 -2.56 -8.94
N PHE A 44 -25.11 -1.98 -7.85
CA PHE A 44 -25.61 -2.18 -6.48
C PHE A 44 -27.10 -1.87 -6.35
N SER A 45 -27.52 -0.71 -6.86
CA SER A 45 -28.94 -0.32 -6.88
C SER A 45 -29.80 -1.33 -7.64
N ALA A 46 -29.33 -1.79 -8.81
CA ALA A 46 -30.06 -2.73 -9.66
C ALA A 46 -30.26 -4.12 -9.03
N VAL A 47 -29.34 -4.56 -8.16
CA VAL A 47 -29.43 -5.88 -7.49
C VAL A 47 -29.78 -5.79 -6.00
N GLY A 48 -30.12 -4.60 -5.50
CA GLY A 48 -30.53 -4.38 -4.10
C GLY A 48 -29.41 -4.52 -3.06
N ILE A 49 -28.14 -4.35 -3.45
CA ILE A 49 -27.00 -4.34 -2.52
C ILE A 49 -26.80 -2.91 -2.00
N ALA A 50 -26.84 -2.71 -0.68
CA ALA A 50 -26.46 -1.43 -0.10
C ALA A 50 -24.92 -1.26 -0.14
N PRO A 51 -24.38 -0.11 -0.62
CA PRO A 51 -22.92 0.12 -0.63
C PRO A 51 -22.31 0.07 0.78
N THR A 52 -23.09 0.39 1.79
CA THR A 52 -22.71 0.38 3.21
C THR A 52 -22.93 -0.97 3.90
N SER A 53 -23.37 -2.00 3.17
CA SER A 53 -23.42 -3.37 3.69
C SER A 53 -22.02 -3.99 3.73
N THR A 54 -21.84 -5.09 4.47
CA THR A 54 -20.57 -5.84 4.50
C THR A 54 -20.15 -6.26 3.09
N VAL A 55 -21.08 -6.78 2.29
CA VAL A 55 -20.82 -7.20 0.91
C VAL A 55 -20.46 -6.00 0.03
N GLY A 56 -21.17 -4.88 0.18
CA GLY A 56 -20.86 -3.64 -0.53
C GLY A 56 -19.44 -3.16 -0.29
N TYR A 57 -19.00 -3.09 0.97
CA TYR A 57 -17.63 -2.72 1.32
C TYR A 57 -16.59 -3.70 0.77
N VAL A 58 -16.85 -5.00 0.85
CA VAL A 58 -15.94 -6.01 0.29
C VAL A 58 -15.74 -5.79 -1.21
N ILE A 59 -16.84 -5.57 -1.96
CA ILE A 59 -16.76 -5.36 -3.40
C ILE A 59 -16.02 -4.06 -3.73
N LEU A 60 -16.26 -2.97 -2.99
CA LEU A 60 -15.54 -1.70 -3.17
C LEU A 60 -14.04 -1.83 -2.89
N ILE A 61 -13.65 -2.58 -1.86
CA ILE A 61 -12.23 -2.84 -1.57
C ILE A 61 -11.60 -3.68 -2.69
N VAL A 62 -12.28 -4.74 -3.13
CA VAL A 62 -11.79 -5.58 -4.25
C VAL A 62 -11.61 -4.74 -5.51
N GLU A 63 -12.60 -3.91 -5.86
CA GLU A 63 -12.54 -2.99 -6.99
C GLU A 63 -11.30 -2.10 -6.93
N GLN A 64 -11.06 -1.42 -5.81
CA GLN A 64 -9.89 -0.56 -5.63
C GLN A 64 -8.57 -1.33 -5.86
N GLN A 65 -8.43 -2.53 -5.28
CA GLN A 65 -7.21 -3.33 -5.43
C GLN A 65 -7.01 -3.84 -6.86
N LEU A 66 -8.09 -4.19 -7.55
CA LEU A 66 -8.05 -4.55 -8.97
C LEU A 66 -7.62 -3.36 -9.84
N VAL A 67 -8.11 -2.15 -9.56
CA VAL A 67 -7.71 -0.95 -10.29
C VAL A 67 -6.25 -0.60 -10.03
N PHE A 68 -5.78 -0.67 -8.79
CA PHE A 68 -4.36 -0.44 -8.47
C PHE A 68 -3.46 -1.44 -9.21
N GLY A 69 -3.84 -2.72 -9.17
CA GLY A 69 -3.14 -3.77 -9.89
C GLY A 69 -3.13 -3.53 -11.41
N LEU A 70 -4.30 -3.23 -11.99
CA LEU A 70 -4.44 -2.98 -13.42
C LEU A 70 -3.58 -1.79 -13.87
N VAL A 71 -3.64 -0.67 -13.16
CA VAL A 71 -2.87 0.54 -13.50
C VAL A 71 -1.37 0.25 -13.46
N ALA A 72 -0.90 -0.47 -12.44
CA ALA A 72 0.51 -0.83 -12.32
C ALA A 72 0.96 -1.82 -13.42
N VAL A 73 0.14 -2.81 -13.77
CA VAL A 73 0.42 -3.78 -14.85
C VAL A 73 0.45 -3.09 -16.20
N VAL A 74 -0.57 -2.30 -16.51
CA VAL A 74 -0.66 -1.54 -17.76
C VAL A 74 0.57 -0.64 -17.89
N TYR A 75 0.89 0.11 -16.83
CA TYR A 75 2.08 0.95 -16.80
C TYR A 75 3.36 0.16 -17.09
N ALA A 76 3.57 -1.00 -16.43
CA ALA A 76 4.74 -1.83 -16.66
C ALA A 76 4.82 -2.37 -18.09
N ILE A 77 3.70 -2.83 -18.67
CA ILE A 77 3.65 -3.34 -20.05
C ILE A 77 4.08 -2.27 -21.06
N TYR A 78 3.64 -1.02 -20.88
CA TYR A 78 3.97 0.07 -21.80
C TYR A 78 5.32 0.74 -21.53
N THR A 79 5.99 0.43 -20.42
CA THR A 79 7.26 1.09 -20.06
C THR A 79 8.40 0.12 -19.91
N ASP A 80 8.31 -0.79 -18.94
CA ASP A 80 9.33 -1.79 -18.66
C ASP A 80 8.71 -2.97 -17.87
N PRO A 81 8.46 -4.12 -18.52
CA PRO A 81 7.91 -5.30 -17.87
C PRO A 81 8.79 -5.86 -16.73
N GLU A 82 10.10 -5.56 -16.73
CA GLU A 82 11.00 -5.99 -15.65
C GLU A 82 10.68 -5.32 -14.31
N LEU A 83 9.83 -4.28 -14.31
CA LEU A 83 9.27 -3.71 -13.10
C LEU A 83 8.54 -4.73 -12.24
N ILE A 84 7.90 -5.72 -12.86
CA ILE A 84 7.12 -6.75 -12.16
C ILE A 84 8.03 -7.96 -11.93
N ALA A 85 8.92 -7.83 -10.96
CA ALA A 85 9.86 -8.88 -10.59
C ALA A 85 9.16 -9.96 -9.75
N VAL A 86 8.44 -10.89 -10.37
CA VAL A 86 7.77 -12.02 -9.68
C VAL A 86 8.58 -13.30 -9.83
N ARG A 87 9.01 -13.87 -8.70
CA ARG A 87 9.75 -15.15 -8.67
C ARG A 87 9.18 -16.03 -7.57
N ARG A 88 9.16 -17.36 -7.76
CA ARG A 88 8.75 -18.28 -6.67
C ARG A 88 9.69 -18.09 -5.47
N PRO A 89 9.18 -17.82 -4.25
CA PRO A 89 10.02 -17.65 -3.08
C PRO A 89 10.85 -18.91 -2.83
N THR A 90 12.16 -18.75 -2.69
CA THR A 90 13.03 -19.80 -2.16
C THR A 90 12.85 -19.88 -0.64
N VAL A 91 13.45 -20.87 0.03
CA VAL A 91 13.48 -20.93 1.51
C VAL A 91 14.00 -19.62 2.14
N TRP A 92 14.94 -18.95 1.46
CA TRP A 92 15.43 -17.63 1.85
C TRP A 92 14.37 -16.55 1.69
N GLY A 93 13.59 -16.60 0.61
CA GLY A 93 12.43 -15.71 0.42
C GLY A 93 11.38 -15.88 1.52
N LEU A 94 11.09 -17.12 1.93
CA LEU A 94 10.20 -17.40 3.06
C LEU A 94 10.75 -16.84 4.37
N GLY A 95 12.06 -16.97 4.62
CA GLY A 95 12.72 -16.35 5.76
C GLY A 95 12.56 -14.83 5.79
N TRP A 96 12.72 -14.17 4.64
CA TRP A 96 12.51 -12.72 4.53
C TRP A 96 11.06 -12.29 4.75
N ILE A 97 10.07 -13.12 4.37
CA ILE A 97 8.66 -12.85 4.68
C ILE A 97 8.44 -12.86 6.19
N VAL A 98 8.95 -13.88 6.89
CA VAL A 98 8.82 -13.97 8.37
C VAL A 98 9.51 -12.80 9.06
N VAL A 99 10.76 -12.49 8.68
CA VAL A 99 11.49 -11.33 9.21
C VAL A 99 10.73 -10.04 8.95
N GLY A 100 10.19 -9.88 7.73
CA GLY A 100 9.37 -8.74 7.37
C GLY A 100 8.14 -8.59 8.26
N ILE A 101 7.39 -9.67 8.50
CA ILE A 101 6.19 -9.66 9.35
C ILE A 101 6.56 -9.22 10.77
N VAL A 102 7.62 -9.79 11.34
CA VAL A 102 8.11 -9.42 12.68
C VAL A 102 8.52 -7.96 12.73
N LEU A 103 9.22 -7.46 11.69
CA LEU A 103 9.62 -6.06 11.61
C LEU A 103 8.42 -5.12 11.49
N LEU A 104 7.42 -5.44 10.67
CA LEU A 104 6.21 -4.62 10.53
C LEU A 104 5.43 -4.57 11.86
N LEU A 105 5.17 -5.72 12.48
CA LEU A 105 4.48 -5.81 13.77
C LEU A 105 5.24 -5.07 14.88
N GLY A 106 6.54 -5.32 14.99
CA GLY A 106 7.39 -4.68 16.01
C GLY A 106 7.48 -3.18 15.82
N THR A 107 7.61 -2.72 14.58
CA THR A 107 7.67 -1.28 14.24
C THR A 107 6.34 -0.60 14.53
N ALA A 108 5.22 -1.20 14.10
CA ALA A 108 3.89 -0.66 14.37
C ALA A 108 3.60 -0.58 15.88
N GLN A 109 4.00 -1.62 16.64
CA GLN A 109 3.86 -1.64 18.09
C GLN A 109 4.74 -0.60 18.78
N LEU A 110 5.99 -0.44 18.33
CA LEU A 110 6.91 0.57 18.86
C LEU A 110 6.36 1.98 18.65
N ILE A 111 5.91 2.31 17.42
CA ILE A 111 5.31 3.61 17.12
C ILE A 111 4.07 3.84 18.00
N SER A 112 3.21 2.82 18.15
CA SER A 112 2.03 2.88 19.02
C SER A 112 2.38 3.18 20.48
N VAL A 113 3.44 2.57 21.01
CA VAL A 113 3.95 2.85 22.37
C VAL A 113 4.47 4.28 22.49
N LEU A 114 5.26 4.75 21.53
CA LEU A 114 5.81 6.10 21.52
C LEU A 114 4.72 7.18 21.46
N LEU A 115 3.69 6.97 20.64
CA LEU A 115 2.53 7.87 20.56
C LEU A 115 1.81 7.95 21.92
N ARG A 116 1.54 6.81 22.56
CA ARG A 116 0.91 6.77 23.88
C ARG A 116 1.74 7.45 24.95
N TYR A 117 3.07 7.26 24.94
CA TYR A 117 3.98 7.94 25.87
C TYR A 117 3.93 9.47 25.69
N GLY A 118 3.78 9.94 24.44
CA GLY A 118 3.59 11.36 24.13
C GLY A 118 2.18 11.90 24.39
N GLY A 119 1.24 11.09 24.90
CA GLY A 119 -0.16 11.50 25.11
C GLY A 119 -0.98 11.60 23.82
N PHE A 120 -0.51 11.02 22.72
CA PHE A 120 -1.19 11.04 21.43
C PHE A 120 -1.92 9.73 21.16
N MET A 121 -3.01 9.82 20.38
CA MET A 121 -3.72 8.65 19.85
C MET A 121 -3.44 8.51 18.35
N ALA A 122 -3.19 7.28 17.91
CA ALA A 122 -3.05 6.98 16.50
C ALA A 122 -4.38 7.24 15.76
N GLY A 123 -4.30 7.63 14.48
CA GLY A 123 -5.48 7.75 13.63
C GLY A 123 -6.20 6.42 13.47
N THR A 124 -7.53 6.46 13.38
CA THR A 124 -8.37 5.27 13.19
C THR A 124 -8.78 5.18 11.72
N ASN A 125 -8.43 4.06 11.08
CA ASN A 125 -8.82 3.78 9.70
C ASN A 125 -10.35 3.63 9.58
N GLN A 126 -10.95 4.15 8.51
CA GLN A 126 -12.39 4.00 8.23
C GLN A 126 -12.85 2.54 8.23
N ILE A 127 -12.02 1.61 7.75
CA ILE A 127 -12.30 0.17 7.81
C ILE A 127 -12.43 -0.32 9.25
N GLU A 128 -11.58 0.15 10.15
CA GLU A 128 -11.69 -0.17 11.58
C GLU A 128 -12.99 0.40 12.17
N GLN A 129 -13.35 1.64 11.83
CA GLN A 129 -14.60 2.27 12.29
C GLN A 129 -15.83 1.47 11.83
N ILE A 130 -15.83 1.03 10.56
CA ILE A 130 -16.89 0.18 10.00
C ILE A 130 -16.91 -1.18 10.70
N ALA A 131 -15.75 -1.78 10.95
CA ALA A 131 -15.64 -3.09 11.59
C ALA A 131 -16.17 -3.10 13.03
N ARG A 132 -16.09 -1.98 13.76
CA ARG A 132 -16.72 -1.85 15.10
C ARG A 132 -18.24 -2.01 15.05
N VAL A 133 -18.87 -1.67 13.94
CA VAL A 133 -20.31 -1.86 13.70
C VAL A 133 -20.60 -3.19 12.99
N ARG A 134 -19.65 -3.68 12.17
CA ARG A 134 -19.79 -4.90 11.36
C ARG A 134 -18.52 -5.77 11.43
N PRO A 135 -18.29 -6.50 12.53
CA PRO A 135 -17.06 -7.28 12.72
C PRO A 135 -16.84 -8.33 11.62
N GLN A 136 -17.91 -8.88 11.05
CA GLN A 136 -17.84 -9.89 9.99
C GLN A 136 -17.08 -9.41 8.74
N LEU A 137 -17.01 -8.09 8.50
CA LEU A 137 -16.18 -7.52 7.43
C LEU A 137 -14.74 -8.03 7.53
N LEU A 138 -14.18 -8.09 8.73
CA LEU A 138 -12.79 -8.49 8.96
C LEU A 138 -12.51 -9.92 8.52
N LEU A 139 -13.48 -10.84 8.64
CA LEU A 139 -13.33 -12.23 8.18
C LEU A 139 -13.14 -12.32 6.67
N TYR A 140 -13.76 -11.42 5.89
CA TYR A 140 -13.50 -11.31 4.46
C TYR A 140 -12.16 -10.63 4.17
N LEU A 141 -11.78 -9.63 4.97
CA LEU A 141 -10.54 -8.90 4.77
C LEU A 141 -9.29 -9.71 5.09
N ILE A 142 -9.34 -10.70 5.98
CA ILE A 142 -8.19 -11.58 6.29
C ILE A 142 -7.64 -12.28 5.02
N PRO A 143 -8.42 -13.08 4.27
CA PRO A 143 -7.91 -13.68 3.05
C PRO A 143 -7.62 -12.64 1.96
N LEU A 144 -8.49 -11.62 1.82
CA LEU A 144 -8.31 -10.55 0.82
C LEU A 144 -7.02 -9.75 1.05
N ALA A 145 -6.58 -9.60 2.29
CA ALA A 145 -5.33 -8.93 2.63
C ALA A 145 -4.14 -9.60 1.94
N ILE A 146 -4.13 -10.93 1.93
CA ILE A 146 -3.04 -11.74 1.37
C ILE A 146 -3.13 -11.80 -0.15
N VAL A 147 -4.32 -11.96 -0.71
CA VAL A 147 -4.50 -12.21 -2.16
C VAL A 147 -4.66 -10.96 -3.00
N LEU A 148 -5.14 -9.86 -2.42
CA LEU A 148 -5.47 -8.64 -3.16
C LEU A 148 -4.88 -7.37 -2.55
N ILE A 149 -5.07 -7.08 -1.26
CA ILE A 149 -4.64 -5.79 -0.69
C ILE A 149 -3.11 -5.66 -0.70
N GLY A 150 -2.39 -6.61 -0.10
CA GLY A 150 -0.93 -6.63 -0.13
C GLY A 150 -0.39 -6.65 -1.57
N PRO A 151 -0.81 -7.59 -2.44
CA PRO A 151 -0.36 -7.62 -3.82
C PRO A 151 -0.69 -6.37 -4.64
N GLY A 152 -1.91 -5.83 -4.55
CA GLY A 152 -2.35 -4.67 -5.32
C GLY A 152 -1.57 -3.42 -4.95
N GLU A 153 -1.41 -3.16 -3.66
CA GLU A 153 -0.63 -2.02 -3.17
C GLU A 153 0.87 -2.19 -3.49
N GLU A 154 1.47 -3.35 -3.24
CA GLU A 154 2.90 -3.54 -3.55
C GLU A 154 3.18 -3.48 -5.06
N LEU A 155 2.25 -3.94 -5.92
CA LEU A 155 2.41 -3.81 -7.37
C LEU A 155 2.44 -2.33 -7.80
N LEU A 156 1.58 -1.49 -7.24
CA LEU A 156 1.58 -0.05 -7.52
C LEU A 156 2.84 0.62 -6.95
N PHE A 157 3.15 0.40 -5.68
CA PHE A 157 4.19 1.16 -4.97
C PHE A 157 5.60 0.62 -5.14
N ARG A 158 5.78 -0.71 -5.25
CA ARG A 158 7.12 -1.32 -5.41
C ARG A 158 7.49 -1.52 -6.87
N ALA A 159 6.64 -2.20 -7.62
CA ALA A 159 6.90 -2.37 -9.05
C ALA A 159 6.74 -1.03 -9.79
N GLY A 160 5.60 -0.35 -9.68
CA GLY A 160 5.39 0.93 -10.36
C GLY A 160 6.28 2.07 -9.86
N VAL A 161 6.02 2.56 -8.65
CA VAL A 161 6.62 3.79 -8.12
C VAL A 161 8.10 3.62 -7.76
N GLN A 162 8.43 2.71 -6.83
CA GLN A 162 9.82 2.48 -6.39
C GLN A 162 10.68 2.01 -7.56
N GLY A 163 10.22 1.05 -8.36
CA GLY A 163 10.95 0.56 -9.53
C GLY A 163 11.22 1.67 -10.57
N ARG A 164 10.28 2.58 -10.80
CA ARG A 164 10.53 3.72 -11.70
C ARG A 164 11.53 4.71 -11.13
N LEU A 165 11.41 5.07 -9.85
CA LEU A 165 12.33 5.98 -9.17
C LEU A 165 13.74 5.38 -9.07
N ARG A 166 13.85 4.07 -8.88
CA ARG A 166 15.10 3.32 -8.75
C ARG A 166 16.02 3.50 -9.95
N ARG A 167 15.45 3.65 -11.16
CA ARG A 167 16.19 3.86 -12.41
C ARG A 167 16.85 5.25 -12.50
N SER A 168 16.32 6.24 -11.80
CA SER A 168 16.79 7.64 -11.92
C SER A 168 17.46 8.19 -10.66
N PHE A 169 17.18 7.60 -9.49
CA PHE A 169 17.69 8.03 -8.20
C PHE A 169 18.53 6.99 -7.46
N GLY A 170 18.54 5.73 -7.91
CA GLY A 170 19.13 4.62 -7.15
C GLY A 170 18.22 4.12 -6.02
N ALA A 171 18.72 3.17 -5.23
CA ALA A 171 17.90 2.39 -4.28
C ALA A 171 17.32 3.21 -3.14
N LEU A 172 18.19 3.85 -2.36
CA LEU A 172 17.78 4.50 -1.12
C LEU A 172 16.75 5.63 -1.34
N PRO A 173 16.95 6.59 -2.26
CA PRO A 173 15.96 7.64 -2.46
C PRO A 173 14.65 7.09 -3.04
N ALA A 174 14.70 6.05 -3.88
CA ALA A 174 13.50 5.43 -4.43
C ALA A 174 12.65 4.78 -3.32
N ILE A 175 13.28 4.08 -2.37
CA ILE A 175 12.59 3.50 -1.20
C ILE A 175 11.93 4.61 -0.37
N VAL A 176 12.67 5.68 -0.04
CA VAL A 176 12.15 6.78 0.79
C VAL A 176 10.98 7.48 0.10
N LEU A 177 11.14 7.87 -1.16
CA LEU A 177 10.11 8.60 -1.91
C LEU A 177 8.86 7.74 -2.17
N ALA A 178 9.03 6.47 -2.54
CA ALA A 178 7.90 5.56 -2.72
C ALA A 178 7.15 5.32 -1.40
N SER A 179 7.86 5.22 -0.28
CA SER A 179 7.26 5.05 1.04
C SER A 179 6.54 6.31 1.50
N ALA A 180 7.04 7.50 1.15
CA ALA A 180 6.36 8.76 1.45
C ALA A 180 5.03 8.85 0.70
N LEU A 181 5.02 8.50 -0.59
CA LEU A 181 3.79 8.42 -1.38
C LEU A 181 2.84 7.35 -0.83
N PHE A 182 3.36 6.20 -0.43
CA PHE A 182 2.57 5.14 0.23
C PHE A 182 1.90 5.64 1.52
N GLY A 183 2.62 6.38 2.38
CA GLY A 183 2.02 7.00 3.55
C GLY A 183 0.92 8.01 3.19
N LEU A 184 1.19 8.88 2.20
CA LEU A 184 0.26 9.94 1.80
C LEU A 184 -1.05 9.41 1.20
N VAL A 185 -1.04 8.30 0.47
CA VAL A 185 -2.29 7.74 -0.09
C VAL A 185 -3.25 7.22 0.97
N HIS A 186 -2.80 7.08 2.22
CA HIS A 186 -3.67 6.67 3.33
C HIS A 186 -4.46 7.83 3.95
N VAL A 187 -4.16 9.09 3.62
CA VAL A 187 -4.86 10.27 4.17
C VAL A 187 -6.39 10.13 4.07
N PRO A 188 -6.99 9.75 2.92
CA PRO A 188 -8.44 9.59 2.82
C PRO A 188 -9.00 8.56 3.80
N ALA A 189 -8.28 7.45 4.02
CA ALA A 189 -8.71 6.37 4.90
C ALA A 189 -8.74 6.76 6.40
N VAL A 190 -8.09 7.86 6.78
CA VAL A 190 -8.05 8.37 8.15
C VAL A 190 -8.57 9.80 8.28
N ALA A 191 -9.21 10.34 7.24
CA ALA A 191 -9.61 11.75 7.17
C ALA A 191 -10.57 12.21 8.28
N THR A 192 -11.25 11.27 8.96
CA THR A 192 -12.14 11.58 10.10
C THR A 192 -11.41 11.62 11.46
N SER A 193 -10.12 11.29 11.48
CA SER A 193 -9.28 11.38 12.69
C SER A 193 -8.84 12.83 12.97
N THR A 194 -8.28 13.08 14.15
CA THR A 194 -7.63 14.37 14.45
C THR A 194 -6.43 14.61 13.54
N THR A 195 -5.97 15.88 13.40
CA THR A 195 -4.77 16.20 12.61
C THR A 195 -3.55 15.39 13.03
N ILE A 196 -3.36 15.20 14.35
CA ILE A 196 -2.28 14.36 14.89
C ILE A 196 -2.52 12.88 14.58
N GLY A 197 -3.77 12.41 14.63
CA GLY A 197 -4.15 11.05 14.24
C GLY A 197 -3.83 10.76 12.76
N VAL A 198 -4.18 11.69 11.87
CA VAL A 198 -3.84 11.59 10.44
C VAL A 198 -2.32 11.56 10.25
N GLY A 199 -1.61 12.52 10.85
CA GLY A 199 -0.15 12.60 10.74
C GLY A 199 0.57 11.35 11.26
N SER A 200 0.14 10.83 12.42
CA SER A 200 0.71 9.61 13.01
C SER A 200 0.43 8.36 12.17
N TYR A 201 -0.75 8.24 11.57
CA TYR A 201 -1.07 7.12 10.69
C TYR A 201 -0.25 7.19 9.39
N VAL A 202 -0.20 8.35 8.74
CA VAL A 202 0.62 8.58 7.53
C VAL A 202 2.09 8.29 7.81
N PHE A 203 2.61 8.75 8.95
CA PHE A 203 3.97 8.47 9.37
C PHE A 203 4.21 6.98 9.63
N THR A 204 3.27 6.30 10.28
CA THR A 204 3.35 4.85 10.50
C THR A 204 3.40 4.11 9.16
N ALA A 205 2.48 4.41 8.24
CA ALA A 205 2.46 3.83 6.90
C ALA A 205 3.75 4.14 6.12
N PHE A 206 4.31 5.35 6.24
CA PHE A 206 5.62 5.67 5.69
C PHE A 206 6.73 4.74 6.22
N VAL A 207 6.84 4.58 7.54
CA VAL A 207 7.89 3.74 8.15
C VAL A 207 7.71 2.27 7.77
N LEU A 208 6.49 1.75 7.79
CA LEU A 208 6.20 0.39 7.31
C LEU A 208 6.54 0.25 5.81
N GLY A 209 6.27 1.29 5.02
CA GLY A 209 6.65 1.38 3.62
C GLY A 209 8.16 1.28 3.41
N LEU A 210 8.98 1.84 4.31
CA LEU A 210 10.44 1.70 4.25
C LEU A 210 10.87 0.23 4.42
N VAL A 211 10.25 -0.49 5.35
CA VAL A 211 10.50 -1.92 5.58
C VAL A 211 10.15 -2.72 4.32
N LEU A 212 8.96 -2.51 3.76
CA LEU A 212 8.50 -3.18 2.54
C LEU A 212 9.37 -2.85 1.32
N GLY A 213 9.76 -1.59 1.16
CA GLY A 213 10.66 -1.15 0.10
C GLY A 213 12.06 -1.74 0.22
N GLY A 214 12.57 -1.87 1.45
CA GLY A 214 13.83 -2.55 1.75
C GLY A 214 13.77 -4.05 1.44
N LEU A 215 12.67 -4.74 1.80
CA LEU A 215 12.46 -6.14 1.45
C LEU A 215 12.43 -6.33 -0.08
N TYR A 216 11.74 -5.44 -0.80
CA TYR A 216 11.70 -5.49 -2.25
C TYR A 216 13.09 -5.35 -2.88
N GLU A 217 13.86 -4.33 -2.49
CA GLU A 217 15.22 -4.11 -2.99
C GLU A 217 16.15 -5.29 -2.62
N ARG A 218 16.02 -5.82 -1.41
CA ARG A 218 16.91 -6.88 -0.90
C ARG A 218 16.66 -8.23 -1.57
N THR A 219 15.40 -8.52 -1.94
CA THR A 219 15.00 -9.83 -2.48
C THR A 219 14.81 -9.84 -3.98
N ASN A 220 14.67 -8.67 -4.61
CA ASN A 220 14.33 -8.52 -6.02
C ASN A 220 13.14 -9.41 -6.43
N ASN A 221 12.14 -9.48 -5.54
CA ASN A 221 10.96 -10.31 -5.71
C ASN A 221 9.75 -9.64 -5.07
N LEU A 222 8.77 -9.26 -5.89
CA LEU A 222 7.56 -8.57 -5.49
C LEU A 222 6.67 -9.43 -4.57
N LEU A 223 6.73 -10.76 -4.67
CA LEU A 223 5.95 -11.63 -3.79
C LEU A 223 6.36 -11.53 -2.32
N VAL A 224 7.63 -11.24 -2.04
CA VAL A 224 8.12 -11.13 -0.66
C VAL A 224 7.42 -9.97 0.08
N PRO A 225 7.52 -8.70 -0.36
CA PRO A 225 6.81 -7.61 0.31
C PRO A 225 5.29 -7.78 0.22
N ALA A 226 4.73 -8.29 -0.89
CA ALA A 226 3.28 -8.46 -1.04
C ALA A 226 2.69 -9.43 0.00
N LEU A 227 3.31 -10.59 0.19
CA LEU A 227 2.88 -11.57 1.21
C LEU A 227 3.17 -11.06 2.62
N THR A 228 4.31 -10.41 2.83
CA THR A 228 4.65 -9.79 4.14
C THR A 228 3.58 -8.78 4.55
N HIS A 229 3.24 -7.88 3.64
CA HIS A 229 2.22 -6.84 3.85
C HIS A 229 0.84 -7.48 4.05
N GLY A 230 0.45 -8.39 3.16
CA GLY A 230 -0.87 -9.04 3.24
C GLY A 230 -1.05 -9.84 4.52
N VAL A 231 -0.03 -10.58 4.97
CA VAL A 231 -0.07 -11.32 6.24
C VAL A 231 -0.07 -10.38 7.44
N TYR A 232 0.71 -9.28 7.41
CA TYR A 232 0.66 -8.25 8.43
C TYR A 232 -0.77 -7.70 8.60
N ASN A 233 -1.42 -7.32 7.50
CA ASN A 233 -2.80 -6.83 7.52
C ASN A 233 -3.78 -7.90 8.01
N ALA A 234 -3.63 -9.15 7.55
CA ALA A 234 -4.45 -10.27 8.00
C ALA A 234 -4.37 -10.51 9.52
N ILE A 235 -3.17 -10.41 10.10
CA ILE A 235 -2.96 -10.51 11.56
C ILE A 235 -3.70 -9.36 12.28
N LEU A 236 -3.57 -8.13 11.79
CA LEU A 236 -4.28 -6.99 12.40
C LEU A 236 -5.80 -7.12 12.31
N PHE A 237 -6.33 -7.56 11.17
CA PHE A 237 -7.77 -7.81 11.02
C PHE A 237 -8.25 -8.94 11.92
N GLY A 238 -7.50 -10.04 12.03
CA GLY A 238 -7.81 -11.14 12.94
C GLY A 238 -7.81 -10.70 14.41
N ALA A 239 -6.77 -9.96 14.84
CA ALA A 239 -6.67 -9.44 16.19
C ALA A 239 -7.79 -8.45 16.54
N LEU A 240 -8.17 -7.59 15.59
CA LEU A 240 -9.30 -6.68 15.77
C LEU A 240 -10.63 -7.46 15.85
N TYR A 241 -10.83 -8.48 15.02
CA TYR A 241 -12.03 -9.31 15.07
C TYR A 241 -12.19 -10.03 16.41
N ALA A 242 -11.11 -10.66 16.89
CA ALA A 242 -11.03 -11.30 18.20
C ALA A 242 -11.41 -10.32 19.33
N SER A 243 -10.81 -9.12 19.31
CA SER A 243 -11.08 -8.06 20.29
C SER A 243 -12.55 -7.59 20.27
N LEU A 244 -13.16 -7.42 19.09
CA LEU A 244 -14.53 -6.94 18.96
C LEU A 244 -15.60 -7.99 19.30
N THR A 245 -15.25 -9.28 19.21
CA THR A 245 -16.20 -10.39 19.41
C THR A 245 -16.00 -11.15 20.72
N GLY A 246 -14.91 -10.88 21.44
CA GLY A 246 -14.58 -11.56 22.70
C GLY A 246 -14.06 -12.99 22.53
N ILE A 247 -13.64 -13.37 21.31
CA ILE A 247 -13.01 -14.67 21.03
C ILE A 247 -11.51 -14.46 21.19
N GLY A 248 -10.93 -14.89 22.31
CA GLY A 248 -9.50 -14.79 22.64
C GLY A 248 -9.03 -16.00 23.44
#